data_AF-A0A960U954-F1
#
_entry.id   AF-A0A960U954-F1
#
_cell.length_a   1.000
_cell.length_b   1.000
_cell.length_c   1.000
_cell.angle_alpha   90.00
_cell.angle_beta   90.00
_cell.angle_gamma   90.00
#
_symmetry.space_group_name_H-M   'P 1'
#
loop_
_entity.id
_entity.type
_entity.pdbx_description
1 polymer ?
#
loop_
_entity_poly.entity_id
_entity_poly.type
_entity_poly.pdbx_seq_one_letter_code
_entity_poly.pdbx_strand_id
1 'polypeptide(L)'
;LERLGLRRIWGYHVVDVYSKAFDVIFFADNGLGENADDLLTAMIYFMNRKQNRENPLCGLPLNIYSDPGSGFRSKAFANFNYYFGINHLTHEAGRANSTGAVESRIRYNQRFERKFGFMIRNFMEHEDRFEAFKEFMETEVVKYNFEKGFYSKWESGLTMEPVLPQRQDFVYARTEPEIASVDGFGEVVLDKNKYYVSPDLKGQKVLLKRRFCNFPVAVDANKIEYICQNERAVVLGEGYYGNKKTDWERNREEVKTLAGQIKRGFALSPITENNISAEDVFFSLCEDMAIGASEIPEDMQREALLFFESRLREEGQVSKEDRDSIQKIFHMYLDRSDRYETARS
;
A
#
# COMPACT_ATOMS: atom_id res chain seq x y z
N LEU A 1 -27.54 -8.02 -27.05
CA LEU A 1 -26.69 -6.84 -27.38
C LEU A 1 -25.90 -7.12 -28.65
N GLU A 2 -25.10 -8.19 -28.71
CA GLU A 2 -24.39 -8.63 -29.92
C GLU A 2 -25.30 -8.86 -31.14
N ARG A 3 -26.45 -9.53 -30.95
CA ARG A 3 -27.42 -9.81 -32.02
C ARG A 3 -28.05 -8.54 -32.65
N LEU A 4 -27.91 -7.38 -32.01
CA LEU A 4 -28.40 -6.09 -32.51
C LEU A 4 -27.26 -5.14 -32.93
N GLY A 5 -26.00 -5.57 -32.89
CA GLY A 5 -24.84 -4.70 -33.17
C GLY A 5 -24.60 -3.59 -32.13
N LEU A 6 -25.28 -3.65 -30.98
CA LEU A 6 -25.20 -2.62 -29.94
C LEU A 6 -24.08 -2.93 -28.95
N ARG A 7 -23.19 -1.96 -28.73
CA ARG A 7 -22.13 -2.03 -27.70
C ARG A 7 -22.65 -1.51 -26.36
N ARG A 8 -22.27 -2.19 -25.27
CA ARG A 8 -22.51 -1.68 -23.92
C ARG A 8 -21.50 -0.58 -23.64
N ILE A 9 -21.90 0.44 -22.88
CA ILE A 9 -21.00 1.48 -22.40
C ILE A 9 -21.06 1.45 -20.89
N TRP A 10 -19.91 1.57 -20.25
CA TRP A 10 -19.81 1.77 -18.82
C TRP A 10 -18.93 2.96 -18.52
N GLY A 11 -19.13 3.56 -17.36
CA GLY A 11 -18.32 4.66 -16.87
C GLY A 11 -17.74 4.32 -15.51
N TYR A 12 -16.49 4.74 -15.28
CA TYR A 12 -15.91 4.77 -13.96
C TYR A 12 -16.09 6.16 -13.38
N HIS A 13 -16.68 6.26 -12.19
CA HIS A 13 -16.88 7.52 -11.47
C HIS A 13 -15.92 7.58 -10.30
N VAL A 14 -15.21 8.71 -10.17
CA VAL A 14 -14.42 9.01 -8.98
C VAL A 14 -14.97 10.28 -8.34
N VAL A 15 -15.08 10.26 -7.02
CA VAL A 15 -15.56 11.39 -6.23
C VAL A 15 -14.54 11.68 -5.14
N ASP A 16 -14.07 12.92 -5.05
CA ASP A 16 -13.32 13.35 -3.89
C ASP A 16 -14.28 13.50 -2.69
N VAL A 17 -13.97 12.80 -1.61
CA VAL A 17 -14.86 12.71 -0.44
C VAL A 17 -14.96 14.06 0.27
N TYR A 18 -13.91 14.87 0.26
CA TYR A 18 -13.87 16.17 0.93
C TYR A 18 -14.67 17.25 0.18
N SER A 19 -14.29 17.51 -1.07
CA SER A 19 -14.87 18.58 -1.89
C SER A 19 -16.20 18.20 -2.52
N LYS A 20 -16.46 16.90 -2.68
CA LYS A 20 -17.55 16.31 -3.47
C LYS A 20 -17.41 16.57 -4.98
N ALA A 21 -16.28 17.12 -5.42
CA ALA A 21 -15.91 17.17 -6.83
C ALA A 21 -15.83 15.76 -7.38
N PHE A 22 -16.22 15.58 -8.63
CA PHE A 22 -16.20 14.26 -9.25
C PHE A 22 -15.77 14.36 -10.71
N ASP A 23 -15.32 13.22 -11.22
CA ASP A 23 -14.99 13.04 -12.62
C ASP A 23 -15.46 11.67 -13.10
N VAL A 24 -15.59 11.50 -14.40
CA VAL A 24 -16.05 10.26 -15.04
C VAL A 24 -15.32 10.03 -16.36
N ILE A 25 -14.94 8.78 -16.61
CA ILE A 25 -14.48 8.33 -17.93
C ILE A 25 -15.35 7.17 -18.39
N PHE A 26 -15.69 7.16 -19.68
CA PHE A 26 -16.51 6.14 -20.31
C PHE A 26 -15.69 5.23 -21.23
N PHE A 27 -16.08 3.96 -21.26
CA PHE A 27 -15.51 2.92 -22.10
C PHE A 27 -16.63 2.21 -22.86
N ALA A 28 -16.35 1.85 -24.10
CA ALA A 28 -17.24 1.04 -24.93
C ALA A 28 -16.79 -0.43 -24.88
N ASP A 29 -17.74 -1.33 -24.65
CA ASP A 29 -17.52 -2.77 -24.62
C ASP A 29 -17.10 -3.28 -25.99
N ASN A 30 -15.94 -3.92 -26.04
CA ASN A 30 -15.43 -4.62 -27.21
C ASN A 30 -15.75 -6.13 -27.18
N GLY A 31 -16.67 -6.57 -26.31
CA GLY A 31 -17.11 -7.97 -26.17
C GLY A 31 -16.45 -8.73 -25.02
N LEU A 32 -15.72 -8.04 -24.14
CA LEU A 32 -15.00 -8.64 -23.00
C LEU A 32 -15.58 -8.26 -21.64
N GLY A 33 -16.58 -7.37 -21.60
CA GLY A 33 -17.17 -6.88 -20.36
C GLY A 33 -16.19 -6.04 -19.51
N GLU A 34 -16.61 -5.74 -18.28
CA GLU A 34 -15.80 -4.99 -17.31
C GLU A 34 -14.51 -5.77 -16.98
N ASN A 35 -13.37 -5.21 -17.38
CA ASN A 35 -12.07 -5.83 -17.18
C ASN A 35 -11.16 -4.94 -16.32
N ALA A 36 -10.13 -5.56 -15.73
CA ALA A 36 -9.18 -4.85 -14.88
C ALA A 36 -8.35 -3.80 -15.66
N ASP A 37 -8.23 -3.93 -16.98
CA ASP A 37 -7.46 -3.01 -17.81
C ASP A 37 -8.14 -1.65 -17.93
N ASP A 38 -9.45 -1.63 -18.13
CA ASP A 38 -10.24 -0.39 -18.17
C ASP A 38 -10.25 0.30 -16.81
N LEU A 39 -10.29 -0.47 -15.71
CA LEU A 39 -10.17 0.08 -14.37
C LEU A 39 -8.80 0.77 -14.19
N LEU A 40 -7.71 0.09 -14.55
CA LEU A 40 -6.37 0.67 -14.44
C LEU A 40 -6.20 1.89 -15.36
N THR A 41 -6.75 1.84 -16.56
CA THR A 41 -6.78 2.96 -17.50
C THR A 41 -7.56 4.14 -16.93
N ALA A 42 -8.70 3.89 -16.28
CA ALA A 42 -9.47 4.91 -15.59
C ALA A 42 -8.67 5.52 -14.43
N MET A 43 -8.00 4.72 -13.61
CA MET A 43 -7.14 5.22 -12.54
C MET A 43 -6.03 6.13 -13.07
N ILE A 44 -5.35 5.70 -14.14
CA ILE A 44 -4.32 6.51 -14.81
C ILE A 44 -4.91 7.83 -15.30
N TYR A 45 -6.08 7.80 -15.93
CA TYR A 45 -6.77 9.01 -16.37
C TYR A 45 -7.04 9.95 -15.20
N PHE A 46 -7.57 9.45 -14.08
CA PHE A 46 -7.89 10.28 -12.92
C PHE A 46 -6.65 10.86 -12.23
N MET A 47 -5.54 10.12 -12.21
CA MET A 47 -4.27 10.57 -11.61
C MET A 47 -3.53 11.59 -12.47
N ASN A 48 -3.73 11.59 -13.79
CA ASN A 48 -3.10 12.57 -14.67
C ASN A 48 -3.81 13.92 -14.59
N ARG A 49 -3.07 15.01 -14.86
CA ARG A 49 -3.68 16.30 -15.16
C ARG A 49 -4.38 16.20 -16.52
N LYS A 50 -5.63 16.66 -16.56
CA LYS A 50 -6.43 16.71 -17.79
C LYS A 50 -5.97 17.88 -18.65
N GLN A 51 -6.32 17.83 -19.93
CA GLN A 51 -6.10 18.97 -20.82
C GLN A 51 -6.92 20.18 -20.36
N ASN A 52 -8.19 19.95 -19.99
CA ASN A 52 -8.97 20.96 -19.30
C ASN A 52 -8.55 21.03 -17.82
N ARG A 53 -7.85 22.11 -17.45
CA ARG A 53 -7.38 22.34 -16.06
C ARG A 53 -8.50 22.63 -15.08
N GLU A 54 -9.70 22.90 -15.59
CA GLU A 54 -10.90 23.06 -14.78
C GLU A 54 -11.56 21.72 -14.43
N ASN A 55 -11.09 20.61 -14.99
CA ASN A 55 -11.49 19.29 -14.54
C ASN A 55 -10.76 18.97 -13.21
N PRO A 56 -11.49 18.84 -12.09
CA PRO A 56 -10.88 18.56 -10.79
C PRO A 56 -10.33 17.14 -10.74
N LEU A 57 -9.68 16.80 -9.63
CA LEU A 57 -9.07 15.50 -9.35
C LEU A 57 -7.82 15.26 -10.20
N CYS A 58 -6.65 15.26 -9.58
CA CYS A 58 -5.42 14.75 -10.20
C CYS A 58 -4.42 14.40 -9.11
N GLY A 59 -3.35 13.70 -9.50
CA GLY A 59 -2.31 13.22 -8.61
C GLY A 59 -2.66 11.92 -7.90
N LEU A 60 -1.69 11.46 -7.10
CA LEU A 60 -1.80 10.21 -6.37
C LEU A 60 -2.71 10.34 -5.14
N PRO A 61 -3.79 9.53 -5.04
CA PRO A 61 -4.60 9.49 -3.83
C PRO A 61 -3.86 8.70 -2.74
N LEU A 62 -3.99 9.13 -1.49
CA LEU A 62 -3.53 8.33 -0.35
C LEU A 62 -4.44 7.12 -0.09
N ASN A 63 -5.75 7.32 -0.23
CA ASN A 63 -6.76 6.30 0.03
C ASN A 63 -7.74 6.21 -1.15
N ILE A 64 -8.09 4.99 -1.54
CA ILE A 64 -9.20 4.71 -2.46
C ILE A 64 -10.26 3.95 -1.71
N TYR A 65 -11.50 4.43 -1.79
CA TYR A 65 -12.67 3.74 -1.27
C TYR A 65 -13.45 3.15 -2.43
N SER A 66 -13.77 1.86 -2.39
CA SER A 66 -14.62 1.24 -3.39
C SER A 66 -15.55 0.20 -2.76
N ASP A 67 -16.66 -0.07 -3.45
CA ASP A 67 -17.45 -1.26 -3.20
C ASP A 67 -16.68 -2.52 -3.67
N PRO A 68 -17.03 -3.71 -3.17
CA PRO A 68 -16.40 -4.96 -3.59
C PRO A 68 -16.75 -5.27 -5.06
N GLY A 69 -15.82 -4.98 -5.98
CA GLY A 69 -15.91 -5.31 -7.41
C GLY A 69 -14.88 -6.37 -7.84
N SER A 70 -15.12 -7.04 -8.97
CA SER A 70 -14.16 -8.00 -9.55
C SER A 70 -12.87 -7.31 -10.00
N GLY A 71 -12.96 -6.13 -10.64
CA GLY A 71 -11.80 -5.34 -11.05
C GLY A 71 -10.94 -4.90 -9.86
N PHE A 72 -11.58 -4.38 -8.81
CA PHE A 72 -10.93 -3.93 -7.58
C PHE A 72 -10.29 -5.07 -6.75
N ARG A 73 -10.66 -6.32 -7.00
CA ARG A 73 -10.05 -7.51 -6.36
C ARG A 73 -8.95 -8.15 -7.20
N SER A 74 -8.65 -7.61 -8.37
CA SER A 74 -7.62 -8.17 -9.25
C SER A 74 -6.21 -8.00 -8.67
N LYS A 75 -5.33 -8.96 -8.94
CA LYS A 75 -3.90 -8.84 -8.58
C LYS A 75 -3.25 -7.63 -9.23
N ALA A 76 -3.66 -7.30 -10.45
CA ALA A 76 -3.15 -6.14 -11.18
C ALA A 76 -3.47 -4.83 -10.45
N PHE A 77 -4.71 -4.67 -9.95
CA PHE A 77 -5.08 -3.51 -9.15
C PHE A 77 -4.36 -3.45 -7.79
N ALA A 78 -4.19 -4.61 -7.13
CA ALA A 78 -3.42 -4.69 -5.89
C ALA A 78 -1.94 -4.29 -6.10
N ASN A 79 -1.32 -4.76 -7.17
CA ASN A 79 0.07 -4.38 -7.54
C ASN A 79 0.18 -2.90 -7.87
N PHE A 80 -0.78 -2.35 -8.62
CA PHE A 80 -0.84 -0.94 -8.96
C PHE A 80 -0.91 -0.06 -7.71
N ASN A 81 -1.80 -0.41 -6.77
CA ASN A 81 -1.92 0.30 -5.50
C ASN A 81 -0.65 0.15 -4.64
N TYR A 82 -0.07 -1.05 -4.57
CA TYR A 82 1.17 -1.30 -3.84
C TYR A 82 2.31 -0.42 -4.36
N TYR A 83 2.47 -0.36 -5.69
CA TYR A 83 3.52 0.44 -6.32
C TYR A 83 3.41 1.91 -5.91
N PHE A 84 2.21 2.49 -6.01
CA PHE A 84 1.97 3.89 -5.66
C PHE A 84 1.80 4.17 -4.16
N GLY A 85 1.82 3.12 -3.31
CA GLY A 85 1.58 3.27 -1.87
C GLY A 85 0.14 3.67 -1.53
N ILE A 86 -0.81 3.34 -2.40
CA ILE A 86 -2.23 3.67 -2.24
C ILE A 86 -2.88 2.65 -1.31
N ASN A 87 -3.56 3.15 -0.28
CA ASN A 87 -4.34 2.31 0.61
C ASN A 87 -5.75 2.10 0.03
N HIS A 88 -6.03 0.88 -0.43
CA HIS A 88 -7.34 0.52 -0.94
C HIS A 88 -8.22 -0.04 0.16
N LEU A 89 -9.32 0.67 0.43
CA LEU A 89 -10.30 0.36 1.46
C LEU A 89 -11.59 -0.09 0.80
N THR A 90 -11.90 -1.39 0.93
CA THR A 90 -13.17 -1.92 0.46
C THR A 90 -14.24 -1.70 1.53
N HIS A 91 -15.41 -1.20 1.12
CA HIS A 91 -16.54 -1.05 2.04
C HIS A 91 -17.05 -2.41 2.52
N GLU A 92 -17.07 -2.61 3.84
CA GLU A 92 -17.84 -3.67 4.49
C GLU A 92 -19.28 -3.20 4.73
N ALA A 93 -20.25 -4.10 4.62
CA ALA A 93 -21.65 -3.80 4.88
C ALA A 93 -21.82 -3.23 6.30
N GLY A 94 -22.32 -1.99 6.41
CA GLY A 94 -22.57 -1.31 7.69
C GLY A 94 -21.74 -0.05 7.94
N ARG A 95 -20.69 0.23 7.14
CA ARG A 95 -19.96 1.51 7.21
C ARG A 95 -20.44 2.48 6.13
N ALA A 96 -21.40 3.33 6.52
CA ALA A 96 -21.82 4.47 5.71
C ALA A 96 -20.64 5.45 5.58
N ASN A 97 -20.28 5.88 4.35
CA ASN A 97 -19.91 7.28 4.05
C ASN A 97 -19.33 7.55 2.62
N SER A 98 -19.08 6.54 1.76
CA SER A 98 -18.63 6.81 0.38
C SER A 98 -19.70 6.47 -0.69
N THR A 99 -20.43 5.36 -0.53
CA THR A 99 -21.39 4.84 -1.53
C THR A 99 -22.46 5.88 -1.88
N GLY A 100 -23.00 6.59 -0.89
CA GLY A 100 -24.04 7.61 -1.13
C GLY A 100 -23.57 8.79 -1.99
N ALA A 101 -22.30 9.16 -1.91
CA ALA A 101 -21.73 10.25 -2.71
C ALA A 101 -21.58 9.82 -4.18
N VAL A 102 -21.00 8.63 -4.42
CA VAL A 102 -20.82 8.06 -5.75
C VAL A 102 -22.17 7.77 -6.41
N GLU A 103 -23.10 7.14 -5.68
CA GLU A 103 -24.46 6.88 -6.18
C GLU A 103 -25.19 8.15 -6.60
N SER A 104 -25.00 9.26 -5.87
CA SER A 104 -25.60 10.54 -6.26
C SER A 104 -25.06 11.03 -7.61
N ARG A 105 -23.80 10.75 -7.94
CA ARG A 105 -23.20 11.11 -9.24
C ARG A 105 -23.63 10.16 -10.34
N ILE A 106 -23.74 8.87 -10.05
CA ILE A 106 -24.33 7.88 -10.97
C ILE A 106 -25.76 8.29 -11.31
N ARG A 107 -26.59 8.63 -10.31
CA ARG A 107 -27.97 9.10 -10.53
C ARG A 107 -28.04 10.39 -11.35
N TYR A 108 -27.08 11.30 -11.20
CA TYR A 108 -26.99 12.51 -12.03
C TYR A 108 -26.79 12.13 -13.51
N ASN A 109 -25.81 11.28 -13.80
CA ASN A 109 -25.53 10.82 -15.16
C ASN A 109 -26.70 10.00 -15.75
N GLN A 110 -27.37 9.16 -14.98
CA GLN A 110 -28.57 8.46 -15.46
C GLN A 110 -29.73 9.40 -15.79
N ARG A 111 -29.90 10.50 -15.04
CA ARG A 111 -30.91 11.54 -15.39
C ARG A 111 -30.54 12.25 -16.68
N PHE A 112 -29.25 12.52 -16.85
CA PHE A 112 -28.70 13.10 -18.07
C PHE A 112 -28.94 12.18 -19.28
N GLU A 113 -28.62 10.89 -19.16
CA GLU A 113 -28.90 9.88 -20.19
C GLU A 113 -30.38 9.83 -20.59
N ARG A 114 -31.29 9.90 -19.61
CA ARG A 114 -32.74 9.93 -19.92
C ARG A 114 -33.14 11.19 -20.69
N LYS A 115 -32.51 12.33 -20.42
CA LYS A 115 -32.82 13.61 -21.06
C LYS A 115 -32.20 13.73 -22.45
N PHE A 116 -31.00 13.17 -22.65
CA PHE A 116 -30.20 13.31 -23.86
C PHE A 116 -30.04 12.00 -24.64
N GLY A 117 -30.79 10.94 -24.31
CA GLY A 117 -30.61 9.61 -24.86
C GLY A 117 -30.73 9.51 -26.39
N PHE A 118 -31.45 10.44 -27.04
CA PHE A 118 -31.43 10.55 -28.50
C PHE A 118 -30.07 11.01 -29.04
N MET A 119 -29.48 12.03 -28.43
CA MET A 119 -28.16 12.57 -28.80
C MET A 119 -27.04 11.56 -28.49
N ILE A 120 -27.11 10.91 -27.32
CA ILE A 120 -26.17 9.85 -26.93
C ILE A 120 -26.21 8.71 -27.94
N ARG A 121 -27.40 8.25 -28.36
CA ARG A 121 -27.50 7.20 -29.40
C ARG A 121 -26.79 7.60 -30.69
N ASN A 122 -26.94 8.85 -31.15
CA ASN A 122 -26.24 9.34 -32.35
C ASN A 122 -24.71 9.41 -32.17
N PHE A 123 -24.23 9.64 -30.95
CA PHE A 123 -22.80 9.58 -30.64
C PHE A 123 -22.27 8.15 -30.63
N MET A 124 -23.10 7.16 -30.32
CA MET A 124 -22.68 5.76 -30.20
C MET A 124 -22.69 4.97 -31.51
N GLU A 125 -23.20 5.55 -32.60
CA GLU A 125 -23.25 4.89 -33.91
C GLU A 125 -21.90 4.83 -34.63
N HIS A 126 -20.93 5.67 -34.24
CA HIS A 126 -19.60 5.68 -34.85
C HIS A 126 -18.50 5.98 -33.81
N GLU A 127 -17.31 5.40 -34.01
CA GLU A 127 -16.19 5.50 -33.07
C GLU A 127 -15.63 6.93 -32.92
N ASP A 128 -15.60 7.70 -34.02
CA ASP A 128 -15.24 9.12 -34.05
C ASP A 128 -16.19 9.98 -33.19
N ARG A 129 -17.43 9.53 -33.03
CA ARG A 129 -18.44 10.21 -32.22
C ARG A 129 -18.44 9.79 -30.75
N PHE A 130 -17.85 8.64 -30.42
CA PHE A 130 -17.66 8.25 -29.02
C PHE A 130 -16.64 9.15 -28.32
N GLU A 131 -15.59 9.59 -29.02
CA GLU A 131 -14.67 10.59 -28.49
C GLU A 131 -15.36 11.92 -28.20
N ALA A 132 -16.16 12.41 -29.15
CA ALA A 132 -16.97 13.61 -28.97
C ALA A 132 -17.95 13.49 -27.79
N PHE A 133 -18.49 12.30 -27.54
CA PHE A 133 -19.30 12.04 -26.34
C PHE A 133 -18.48 12.17 -25.05
N LYS A 134 -17.25 11.65 -24.99
CA LYS A 134 -16.39 11.79 -23.81
C LYS A 134 -16.06 13.26 -23.53
N GLU A 135 -15.68 14.02 -24.55
CA GLU A 135 -15.40 15.46 -24.43
C GLU A 135 -16.61 16.25 -23.95
N PHE A 136 -17.79 15.92 -24.49
CA PHE A 136 -19.06 16.52 -24.07
C PHE A 136 -19.38 16.21 -22.60
N MET A 137 -19.23 14.95 -22.19
CA MET A 137 -19.45 14.55 -20.81
C MET A 137 -18.46 15.21 -19.85
N GLU A 138 -17.19 15.32 -20.22
CA GLU A 138 -16.18 16.05 -19.45
C GLU A 138 -16.61 17.51 -19.23
N THR A 139 -17.06 18.18 -20.30
CA THR A 139 -17.55 19.57 -20.23
C THR A 139 -18.73 19.72 -19.26
N GLU A 140 -19.69 18.80 -19.31
CA GLU A 140 -20.86 18.82 -18.43
C GLU A 140 -20.50 18.55 -16.97
N VAL A 141 -19.51 17.70 -16.72
CA VAL A 141 -19.00 17.44 -15.37
C VAL A 141 -18.26 18.64 -14.81
N VAL A 142 -17.39 19.28 -15.59
CA VAL A 142 -16.69 20.51 -15.23
C VAL A 142 -17.70 21.60 -14.85
N LYS A 143 -18.68 21.84 -15.72
CA LYS A 143 -19.75 22.80 -15.48
C LYS A 143 -20.50 22.51 -14.18
N TYR A 144 -20.87 21.25 -13.94
CA TYR A 144 -21.56 20.87 -12.71
C TYR A 144 -20.70 21.12 -11.46
N ASN A 145 -19.41 20.79 -11.51
CA ASN A 145 -18.48 21.02 -10.40
C ASN A 145 -18.36 22.52 -10.09
N PHE A 146 -18.37 23.39 -11.09
CA PHE A 146 -18.41 24.85 -10.89
C PHE A 146 -19.74 25.34 -10.32
N GLU A 147 -20.87 24.97 -10.94
CA GLU A 147 -22.20 25.42 -10.50
C GLU A 147 -22.51 25.04 -9.05
N LYS A 148 -21.90 23.95 -8.56
CA LYS A 148 -22.03 23.50 -7.17
C LYS A 148 -20.92 24.00 -6.24
N GLY A 149 -19.92 24.71 -6.76
CA GLY A 149 -18.76 25.17 -5.99
C GLY A 149 -17.81 24.05 -5.54
N PHE A 150 -17.94 22.85 -6.10
CA PHE A 150 -17.09 21.71 -5.74
C PHE A 150 -15.67 21.88 -6.27
N TYR A 151 -15.50 22.48 -7.45
CA TYR A 151 -14.18 22.79 -7.99
C TYR A 151 -13.39 23.71 -7.04
N SER A 152 -13.98 24.86 -6.67
CA SER A 152 -13.33 25.81 -5.76
C SER A 152 -13.02 25.20 -4.39
N LYS A 153 -13.89 24.30 -3.90
CA LYS A 153 -13.63 23.56 -2.65
C LYS A 153 -12.50 22.54 -2.80
N TRP A 154 -12.40 21.88 -3.96
CA TRP A 154 -11.30 20.97 -4.26
C TRP A 154 -9.97 21.73 -4.34
N GLU A 155 -9.94 22.80 -5.11
CA GLU A 155 -8.75 23.66 -5.30
C GLU A 155 -8.26 24.24 -3.96
N SER A 156 -9.15 24.82 -3.16
CA SER A 156 -8.80 25.34 -1.83
C SER A 156 -8.41 24.27 -0.81
N GLY A 157 -8.81 23.02 -1.04
CA GLY A 157 -8.45 21.87 -0.21
C GLY A 157 -7.05 21.33 -0.50
N LEU A 158 -6.40 21.73 -1.61
CA LEU A 158 -5.04 21.34 -1.94
C LEU A 158 -4.06 22.10 -1.04
N THR A 159 -3.65 21.48 0.05
CA THR A 159 -2.60 22.03 0.94
C THR A 159 -1.21 21.94 0.33
N MET A 160 -1.02 21.06 -0.66
CA MET A 160 0.20 20.86 -1.42
C MET A 160 -0.13 20.57 -2.88
N GLU A 161 0.83 20.82 -3.78
CA GLU A 161 0.71 20.43 -5.19
C GLU A 161 0.52 18.91 -5.31
N PRO A 162 -0.44 18.44 -6.13
CA PRO A 162 -0.64 17.02 -6.34
C PRO A 162 0.61 16.35 -6.92
N VAL A 163 1.00 15.21 -6.33
CA VAL A 163 2.08 14.38 -6.86
C VAL A 163 1.60 13.70 -8.14
N LEU A 164 2.22 14.05 -9.27
CA LEU A 164 1.87 13.52 -10.59
C LEU A 164 2.84 12.41 -10.99
N PRO A 165 2.37 11.17 -11.21
CA PRO A 165 3.21 10.12 -11.75
C PRO A 165 3.62 10.42 -13.20
N GLN A 166 4.80 9.95 -13.57
CA GLN A 166 5.27 9.94 -14.94
C GLN A 166 4.77 8.70 -15.69
N ARG A 167 4.87 8.73 -17.03
CA ARG A 167 4.50 7.59 -17.88
C ARG A 167 5.18 6.28 -17.46
N GLN A 168 6.44 6.35 -17.07
CA GLN A 168 7.22 5.18 -16.68
C GLN A 168 6.70 4.56 -15.38
N ASP A 169 6.18 5.37 -14.46
CA ASP A 169 5.63 4.90 -13.19
C ASP A 169 4.39 4.04 -13.42
N PHE A 170 3.53 4.43 -14.36
CA PHE A 170 2.37 3.62 -14.74
C PHE A 170 2.75 2.30 -15.43
N VAL A 171 3.86 2.26 -16.17
CA VAL A 171 4.40 1.02 -16.74
C VAL A 171 4.86 0.09 -15.62
N TYR A 172 5.61 0.61 -14.65
CA TYR A 172 6.08 -0.16 -13.50
C TYR A 172 4.93 -0.65 -12.62
N ALA A 173 3.91 0.17 -12.37
CA ALA A 173 2.72 -0.19 -11.61
C ALA A 173 1.90 -1.33 -12.23
N ARG A 174 1.99 -1.52 -13.55
CA ARG A 174 1.32 -2.59 -14.29
C ARG A 174 2.19 -3.83 -14.50
N THR A 175 3.47 -3.76 -14.16
CA THR A 175 4.40 -4.87 -14.35
C THR A 175 4.24 -5.88 -13.21
N GLU A 176 4.16 -7.17 -13.53
CA GLU A 176 4.10 -8.20 -12.50
C GLU A 176 5.43 -8.27 -11.73
N PRO A 177 5.40 -8.48 -10.40
CA PRO A 177 6.59 -8.72 -9.61
C PRO A 177 7.40 -9.91 -10.13
N GLU A 178 8.72 -9.75 -10.15
CA GLU A 178 9.65 -10.76 -10.67
C GLU A 178 10.21 -11.63 -9.53
N ILE A 179 10.43 -12.92 -9.78
CA ILE A 179 11.13 -13.78 -8.81
C ILE A 179 12.62 -13.79 -9.19
N ALA A 180 13.47 -13.36 -8.26
CA ALA A 180 14.91 -13.38 -8.42
C ALA A 180 15.58 -14.29 -7.38
N SER A 181 16.68 -14.94 -7.78
CA SER A 181 17.56 -15.62 -6.84
C SER A 181 18.60 -14.63 -6.31
N VAL A 182 18.77 -14.61 -4.99
CA VAL A 182 19.83 -13.80 -4.36
C VAL A 182 21.16 -14.51 -4.54
N ASP A 183 22.15 -13.79 -5.07
CA ASP A 183 23.44 -14.35 -5.41
C ASP A 183 24.36 -14.59 -4.19
N GLY A 184 25.59 -15.01 -4.46
CA GLY A 184 26.58 -15.29 -3.44
C GLY A 184 27.02 -14.08 -2.60
N PHE A 185 26.64 -12.87 -3.00
CA PHE A 185 27.00 -11.59 -2.40
C PHE A 185 25.83 -10.90 -1.70
N GLY A 186 24.64 -11.50 -1.72
CA GLY A 186 23.42 -10.89 -1.17
C GLY A 186 22.73 -9.93 -2.15
N GLU A 187 23.02 -10.06 -3.45
CA GLU A 187 22.57 -9.15 -4.50
C GLU A 187 21.50 -9.80 -5.40
N VAL A 188 20.69 -8.96 -6.02
CA VAL A 188 19.68 -9.32 -7.02
C VAL A 188 19.82 -8.43 -8.24
N VAL A 189 19.34 -8.90 -9.40
CA VAL A 189 19.31 -8.12 -10.65
C VAL A 189 17.88 -7.77 -10.99
N LEU A 190 17.61 -6.49 -11.26
CA LEU A 190 16.34 -5.96 -11.74
C LEU A 190 16.61 -4.86 -12.78
N ASP A 191 15.95 -4.92 -13.95
CA ASP A 191 16.22 -4.04 -15.10
C ASP A 191 17.69 -3.94 -15.51
N LYS A 192 18.43 -5.06 -15.44
CA LYS A 192 19.89 -5.10 -15.70
C LYS A 192 20.73 -4.32 -14.68
N ASN A 193 20.13 -3.76 -13.64
CA ASN A 193 20.83 -3.13 -12.51
C ASN A 193 20.96 -4.13 -11.37
N LYS A 194 22.08 -4.06 -10.65
CA LYS A 194 22.32 -4.86 -9.45
C LYS A 194 21.89 -4.08 -8.23
N TYR A 195 21.25 -4.77 -7.30
CA TYR A 195 20.85 -4.22 -6.02
C TYR A 195 21.30 -5.13 -4.89
N TYR A 196 21.83 -4.54 -3.83
CA TYR A 196 22.10 -5.24 -2.59
C TYR A 196 20.81 -5.37 -1.77
N VAL A 197 20.54 -6.57 -1.26
CA VAL A 197 19.35 -6.86 -0.45
C VAL A 197 19.75 -7.23 0.98
N SER A 198 20.41 -8.36 1.13
CA SER A 198 20.77 -8.92 2.44
C SER A 198 21.65 -10.16 2.24
N PRO A 199 22.72 -10.33 3.05
CA PRO A 199 23.58 -11.50 2.95
C PRO A 199 22.86 -12.77 3.45
N ASP A 200 21.89 -12.63 4.34
CA ASP A 200 21.10 -13.72 4.92
C ASP A 200 20.18 -14.41 3.92
N LEU A 201 19.88 -13.75 2.81
CA LEU A 201 19.02 -14.28 1.76
C LEU A 201 19.81 -15.00 0.67
N LYS A 202 21.14 -15.11 0.79
CA LYS A 202 22.02 -15.79 -0.17
C LYS A 202 21.47 -17.17 -0.58
N GLY A 203 21.33 -17.39 -1.89
CA GLY A 203 20.81 -18.62 -2.47
C GLY A 203 19.30 -18.80 -2.36
N GLN A 204 18.58 -17.89 -1.69
CA GLN A 204 17.13 -17.91 -1.60
C GLN A 204 16.50 -17.22 -2.80
N LYS A 205 15.24 -17.56 -3.08
CA LYS A 205 14.39 -16.85 -4.04
C LYS A 205 13.61 -15.76 -3.31
N VAL A 206 13.60 -14.57 -3.87
CA VAL A 206 12.86 -13.41 -3.37
C VAL A 206 11.94 -12.88 -4.47
N LEU A 207 10.81 -12.31 -4.07
CA LEU A 207 9.90 -11.61 -4.96
C LEU A 207 10.29 -10.13 -5.00
N LEU A 208 10.76 -9.66 -6.15
CA LEU A 208 11.11 -8.26 -6.38
C LEU A 208 9.87 -7.46 -6.74
N LYS A 209 9.57 -6.49 -5.89
CA LYS A 209 8.50 -5.51 -6.09
C LYS A 209 9.12 -4.14 -6.29
N ARG A 210 8.42 -3.29 -7.04
CA ARG A 210 8.77 -1.88 -7.19
C ARG A 210 7.88 -1.05 -6.27
N ARG A 211 8.40 0.11 -5.88
CA ARG A 211 7.63 1.18 -5.27
C ARG A 211 7.90 2.48 -6.01
N PHE A 212 6.97 3.40 -5.86
CA PHE A 212 7.08 4.77 -6.35
C PHE A 212 8.18 5.54 -5.61
N CYS A 213 8.54 5.14 -4.38
CA CYS A 213 9.81 5.54 -3.77
C CYS A 213 10.96 4.80 -4.46
N ASN A 214 11.95 5.53 -4.97
CA ASN A 214 13.03 5.14 -5.91
C ASN A 214 13.80 3.81 -5.69
N PHE A 215 13.54 3.06 -4.63
CA PHE A 215 14.20 1.80 -4.36
C PHE A 215 13.23 0.62 -4.53
N PRO A 216 13.63 -0.43 -5.29
CA PRO A 216 12.88 -1.67 -5.30
C PRO A 216 12.91 -2.34 -3.92
N VAL A 217 12.05 -3.33 -3.73
CA VAL A 217 11.91 -4.08 -2.50
C VAL A 217 11.95 -5.57 -2.83
N ALA A 218 12.74 -6.34 -2.09
CA ALA A 218 12.74 -7.78 -2.16
C ALA A 218 11.88 -8.35 -1.02
N VAL A 219 11.04 -9.32 -1.33
CA VAL A 219 10.18 -10.00 -0.35
C VAL A 219 10.60 -11.46 -0.23
N ASP A 220 10.96 -11.90 0.97
CA ASP A 220 11.34 -13.29 1.21
C ASP A 220 10.14 -14.23 1.36
N ALA A 221 10.40 -15.52 1.57
CA ALA A 221 9.37 -16.53 1.75
C ALA A 221 8.49 -16.30 3.01
N ASN A 222 9.00 -15.57 4.00
CA ASN A 222 8.29 -15.20 5.22
C ASN A 222 7.52 -13.89 5.08
N LYS A 223 7.47 -13.31 3.86
CA LYS A 223 6.83 -12.02 3.55
C LYS A 223 7.52 -10.82 4.21
N ILE A 224 8.78 -10.96 4.60
CA ILE A 224 9.57 -9.82 5.10
C ILE A 224 10.07 -9.02 3.90
N GLU A 225 9.89 -7.71 3.96
CA GLU A 225 10.31 -6.76 2.93
C GLU A 225 11.71 -6.20 3.23
N TYR A 226 12.59 -6.21 2.23
CA TYR A 226 13.96 -5.69 2.30
C TYR A 226 14.14 -4.61 1.23
N ILE A 227 14.60 -3.43 1.62
CA ILE A 227 14.87 -2.33 0.68
C ILE A 227 16.12 -2.67 -0.14
N CYS A 228 15.98 -2.68 -1.46
CA CYS A 228 17.08 -2.92 -2.39
C CYS A 228 17.94 -1.65 -2.53
N GLN A 229 19.23 -1.73 -2.19
CA GLN A 229 20.16 -0.60 -2.23
C GLN A 229 21.02 -0.63 -3.51
N ASN A 230 21.30 0.54 -4.08
CA ASN A 230 22.12 0.68 -5.31
C ASN A 230 23.61 0.39 -5.07
N GLU A 231 24.08 0.58 -3.84
CA GLU A 231 25.45 0.31 -3.44
C GLU A 231 25.42 -0.65 -2.26
N ARG A 232 26.37 -1.59 -2.20
CA ARG A 232 26.75 -2.17 -0.91
C ARG A 232 27.11 -0.99 -0.02
N ALA A 233 26.60 -0.93 1.20
CA ALA A 233 27.25 -0.13 2.23
C ALA A 233 28.68 -0.67 2.36
N VAL A 234 29.62 -0.04 1.65
CA VAL A 234 31.04 -0.34 1.78
C VAL A 234 31.40 0.17 3.16
N VAL A 235 31.56 -0.75 4.11
CA VAL A 235 32.26 -0.45 5.35
C VAL A 235 33.66 -0.02 4.93
N LEU A 236 33.93 1.29 5.00
CA LEU A 236 35.25 1.84 4.77
C LEU A 236 36.18 1.29 5.86
N GLY A 237 37.08 0.41 5.44
CA GLY A 237 38.11 -0.18 6.29
C GLY A 237 37.81 -1.61 6.68
N GLU A 238 38.09 -2.55 5.79
CA GLU A 238 38.89 -3.74 6.11
C GLU A 238 39.19 -4.49 4.82
N GLY A 239 40.47 -4.83 4.65
CA GLY A 239 40.99 -5.42 3.43
C GLY A 239 40.37 -6.77 3.12
N TYR A 240 40.48 -7.12 1.84
CA TYR A 240 40.55 -8.51 1.37
C TYR A 240 41.26 -9.39 2.42
N TYR A 241 40.68 -10.55 2.73
CA TYR A 241 41.09 -11.57 3.73
C TYR A 241 40.29 -11.55 5.05
N GLY A 242 39.25 -12.38 5.08
CA GLY A 242 38.59 -12.84 6.30
C GLY A 242 37.60 -11.84 6.87
N ASN A 243 36.38 -11.80 6.34
CA ASN A 243 35.29 -11.01 6.91
C ASN A 243 35.10 -11.41 8.39
N LYS A 244 35.59 -10.59 9.32
CA LYS A 244 35.09 -10.61 10.69
C LYS A 244 33.62 -10.21 10.59
N LYS A 245 32.75 -11.11 11.06
CA LYS A 245 31.33 -10.80 11.20
C LYS A 245 31.20 -9.46 11.93
N THR A 246 30.46 -8.53 11.34
CA THR A 246 30.11 -7.27 12.00
C THR A 246 29.40 -7.60 13.32
N ASP A 247 29.46 -6.68 14.29
CA ASP A 247 28.80 -6.90 15.58
C ASP A 247 27.28 -7.07 15.41
N TRP A 248 26.72 -6.48 14.35
CA TRP A 248 25.34 -6.69 13.93
C TRP A 248 25.09 -8.14 13.44
N GLU A 249 25.95 -8.69 12.59
CA GLU A 249 25.85 -10.08 12.11
C GLU A 249 26.03 -11.10 13.25
N ARG A 250 26.91 -10.85 14.22
CA ARG A 250 27.09 -11.71 15.41
C ARG A 250 25.85 -11.70 16.31
N ASN A 251 25.33 -10.52 16.63
CA ASN A 251 24.11 -10.38 17.43
C ASN A 251 22.91 -11.03 16.74
N ARG A 252 22.81 -10.94 15.41
CA ARG A 252 21.72 -11.53 14.63
C ARG A 252 21.79 -13.07 14.59
N GLU A 253 22.98 -13.64 14.53
CA GLU A 253 23.18 -15.10 14.65
C GLU A 253 22.82 -15.61 16.05
N GLU A 254 23.19 -14.88 17.10
CA GLU A 254 22.78 -15.20 18.48
C GLU A 254 21.25 -15.21 18.61
N VAL A 255 20.57 -14.18 18.08
CA VAL A 255 19.10 -14.11 18.05
C VAL A 255 18.48 -15.27 17.26
N LYS A 256 19.04 -15.63 16.10
CA LYS A 256 18.56 -16.79 15.31
C LYS A 256 18.77 -18.12 16.05
N THR A 257 19.87 -18.26 16.77
CA THR A 257 20.19 -19.45 17.55
C THR A 257 19.23 -19.60 18.73
N LEU A 258 18.95 -18.51 19.44
CA LEU A 258 17.94 -18.44 20.49
C LEU A 258 16.54 -18.77 19.96
N ALA A 259 16.12 -18.16 18.85
CA ALA A 259 14.82 -18.44 18.22
C ALA A 259 14.68 -19.92 17.79
N GLY A 260 15.77 -20.53 17.30
CA GLY A 260 15.80 -21.94 16.93
C GLY A 260 15.84 -22.92 18.11
N GLN A 261 16.25 -22.48 19.30
CA GLN A 261 16.16 -23.24 20.55
C GLN A 261 14.75 -23.16 21.13
N ILE A 262 14.14 -21.98 21.12
CA ILE A 262 12.74 -21.75 21.55
C ILE A 262 11.77 -22.61 20.72
N LYS A 263 11.96 -22.66 19.40
CA LYS A 263 11.12 -23.46 18.48
C LYS A 263 11.21 -24.98 18.69
N ARG A 264 12.28 -25.47 19.34
CA ARG A 264 12.49 -26.89 19.64
C ARG A 264 12.00 -27.30 21.04
N GLY A 265 11.69 -26.34 21.92
CA GLY A 265 11.31 -26.60 23.31
C GLY A 265 9.82 -26.82 23.57
N PHE A 266 8.91 -26.38 22.70
CA PHE A 266 7.48 -26.35 23.01
C PHE A 266 6.68 -27.46 22.32
N ALA A 267 6.42 -28.54 23.07
CA ALA A 267 5.27 -29.39 22.86
C ALA A 267 4.04 -28.73 23.50
N LEU A 268 2.95 -28.66 22.74
CA LEU A 268 1.67 -28.00 23.07
C LEU A 268 1.06 -28.46 24.39
N SER A 269 0.42 -27.53 25.11
CA SER A 269 -0.70 -27.80 26.03
C SER A 269 -1.66 -26.59 26.07
N PRO A 270 -2.98 -26.82 26.25
CA PRO A 270 -4.03 -25.87 25.84
C PRO A 270 -4.43 -24.85 26.94
N ILE A 271 -4.77 -23.65 26.45
CA ILE A 271 -5.73 -22.62 26.89
C ILE A 271 -6.20 -22.68 28.36
N THR A 272 -6.04 -21.56 29.09
CA THR A 272 -7.03 -21.14 30.09
C THR A 272 -7.34 -19.64 29.99
N GLU A 273 -8.62 -19.36 30.18
CA GLU A 273 -9.30 -18.06 30.07
C GLU A 273 -8.82 -17.07 31.15
N ASN A 274 -8.25 -15.95 30.71
CA ASN A 274 -8.36 -14.64 31.36
C ASN A 274 -8.20 -13.60 30.24
N ASN A 275 -9.16 -12.68 30.10
CA ASN A 275 -9.08 -11.57 29.13
C ASN A 275 -8.02 -10.56 29.58
N ILE A 276 -6.76 -10.91 29.44
CA ILE A 276 -5.62 -10.01 29.62
C ILE A 276 -5.37 -9.36 28.26
N SER A 277 -5.35 -8.03 28.20
CA SER A 277 -5.00 -7.32 26.96
C SER A 277 -3.48 -7.26 26.79
N ALA A 278 -3.01 -7.09 25.56
CA ALA A 278 -1.58 -6.90 25.29
C ALA A 278 -1.02 -5.64 25.98
N GLU A 279 -1.87 -4.61 26.12
CA GLU A 279 -1.55 -3.39 26.86
C GLU A 279 -1.31 -3.69 28.34
N ASP A 280 -2.17 -4.51 28.97
CA ASP A 280 -2.00 -4.89 30.38
C ASP A 280 -0.68 -5.65 30.61
N VAL A 281 -0.31 -6.54 29.67
CA VAL A 281 0.98 -7.26 29.73
C VAL A 281 2.15 -6.30 29.54
N PHE A 282 2.04 -5.37 28.59
CA PHE A 282 3.08 -4.40 28.30
C PHE A 282 3.31 -3.43 29.46
N PHE A 283 2.25 -2.89 30.07
CA PHE A 283 2.37 -2.01 31.23
C PHE A 283 2.89 -2.75 32.47
N SER A 284 2.42 -3.98 32.72
CA SER A 284 2.99 -4.84 33.77
C SER A 284 4.48 -5.08 33.58
N LEU A 285 4.94 -5.25 32.33
CA LEU A 285 6.36 -5.41 32.04
C LEU A 285 7.15 -4.13 32.30
N CYS A 286 6.61 -2.97 31.91
CA CYS A 286 7.24 -1.67 32.18
C CYS A 286 7.39 -1.42 33.69
N GLU A 287 6.37 -1.77 34.47
CA GLU A 287 6.40 -1.72 35.94
C GLU A 287 7.46 -2.66 36.52
N ASP A 288 7.53 -3.92 36.05
CA ASP A 288 8.53 -4.91 36.48
C ASP A 288 9.97 -4.42 36.21
N MET A 289 10.15 -3.64 35.16
CA MET A 289 11.43 -3.06 34.77
C MET A 289 11.74 -1.71 35.43
N ALA A 290 10.78 -1.12 36.13
CA ALA A 290 10.84 0.25 36.66
C ALA A 290 11.17 1.32 35.59
N ILE A 291 10.63 1.16 34.38
CA ILE A 291 10.79 2.09 33.25
C ILE A 291 9.43 2.69 32.91
N GLY A 292 9.35 4.01 32.72
CA GLY A 292 8.14 4.63 32.18
C GLY A 292 7.90 4.19 30.74
N ALA A 293 6.68 3.78 30.37
CA ALA A 293 6.37 3.40 28.99
C ALA A 293 6.78 4.47 27.96
N SER A 294 6.69 5.76 28.33
CA SER A 294 7.13 6.91 27.52
C SER A 294 8.64 7.00 27.27
N GLU A 295 9.46 6.27 28.04
CA GLU A 295 10.92 6.19 27.87
C GLU A 295 11.30 5.16 26.79
N ILE A 296 10.37 4.30 26.39
CA ILE A 296 10.54 3.34 25.30
C ILE A 296 10.11 4.03 23.99
N PRO A 297 10.89 3.96 22.91
CA PRO A 297 10.49 4.50 21.60
C PRO A 297 9.14 3.94 21.11
N GLU A 298 8.29 4.79 20.51
CA GLU A 298 6.93 4.42 20.09
C GLU A 298 6.88 3.22 19.12
N ASP A 299 7.88 3.07 18.26
CA ASP A 299 8.02 1.93 17.35
C ASP A 299 8.28 0.62 18.10
N MET A 300 9.12 0.65 19.14
CA MET A 300 9.38 -0.51 20.00
C MET A 300 8.19 -0.86 20.90
N GLN A 301 7.47 0.15 21.41
CA GLN A 301 6.21 -0.09 22.13
C GLN A 301 5.21 -0.83 21.23
N ARG A 302 5.07 -0.37 19.98
CA ARG A 302 4.16 -0.97 19.00
C ARG A 302 4.55 -2.40 18.65
N GLU A 303 5.84 -2.69 18.47
CA GLU A 303 6.32 -4.06 18.21
C GLU A 303 6.07 -4.99 19.39
N ALA A 304 6.29 -4.53 20.63
CA ALA A 304 6.02 -5.31 21.83
C ALA A 304 4.52 -5.59 22.01
N LEU A 305 3.66 -4.60 21.76
CA LEU A 305 2.21 -4.77 21.79
C LEU A 305 1.75 -5.79 20.76
N LEU A 306 2.20 -5.69 19.50
CA LEU A 306 1.88 -6.67 18.45
C LEU A 306 2.36 -8.08 18.81
N PHE A 307 3.52 -8.19 19.45
CA PHE A 307 4.03 -9.47 19.93
C PHE A 307 3.13 -10.07 21.01
N PHE A 308 2.75 -9.30 22.05
CA PHE A 308 1.85 -9.79 23.09
C PHE A 308 0.45 -10.08 22.56
N GLU A 309 -0.09 -9.27 21.65
CA GLU A 309 -1.37 -9.55 20.97
C GLU A 309 -1.33 -10.88 20.22
N SER A 310 -0.23 -11.14 19.48
CA SER A 310 -0.05 -12.40 18.77
C SER A 310 0.01 -13.58 19.73
N ARG A 311 0.73 -13.47 20.85
CA ARG A 311 0.87 -14.54 21.84
C ARG A 311 -0.43 -14.81 22.60
N LEU A 312 -1.14 -13.76 23.03
CA LEU A 312 -2.45 -13.91 23.64
C LEU A 312 -3.46 -14.55 22.70
N ARG A 313 -3.38 -14.27 21.39
CA ARG A 313 -4.24 -14.87 20.37
C ARG A 313 -3.92 -16.34 20.11
N GLU A 314 -2.64 -16.72 20.13
CA GLU A 314 -2.17 -18.08 19.82
C GLU A 314 -2.25 -19.01 21.02
N GLU A 315 -1.88 -18.52 22.21
CA GLU A 315 -1.62 -19.34 23.40
C GLU A 315 -2.57 -19.01 24.57
N GLY A 316 -3.35 -17.92 24.48
CA GLY A 316 -4.25 -17.46 25.54
C GLY A 316 -3.55 -16.86 26.77
N GLN A 317 -2.22 -16.86 26.78
CA GLN A 317 -1.37 -16.34 27.86
C GLN A 317 -0.04 -15.85 27.29
N VAL A 318 0.69 -15.07 28.08
CA VAL A 318 2.09 -14.69 27.79
C VAL A 318 2.98 -15.36 28.81
N SER A 319 3.95 -16.15 28.35
CA SER A 319 4.85 -16.87 29.26
C SER A 319 5.82 -15.92 29.97
N LYS A 320 6.34 -16.35 31.12
CA LYS A 320 7.41 -15.62 31.81
C LYS A 320 8.65 -15.47 30.92
N GLU A 321 8.95 -16.49 30.11
CA GLU A 321 10.10 -16.49 29.20
C GLU A 321 9.96 -15.46 28.07
N ASP A 322 8.74 -15.26 27.56
CA ASP A 322 8.44 -14.20 26.58
C ASP A 322 8.61 -12.81 27.20
N ARG A 323 8.15 -12.61 28.44
CA ARG A 323 8.37 -11.36 29.20
C ARG A 323 9.85 -11.07 29.42
N ASP A 324 10.59 -12.06 29.92
CA ASP A 324 12.03 -11.96 30.18
C ASP A 324 12.82 -11.65 28.87
N SER A 325 12.33 -12.11 27.72
CA SER A 325 12.95 -11.87 26.41
C SER A 325 12.75 -10.42 25.94
N ILE A 326 11.52 -9.88 26.04
CA ILE A 326 11.25 -8.48 25.71
C ILE A 326 11.97 -7.53 26.68
N GLN A 327 11.99 -7.87 27.97
CA GLN A 327 12.74 -7.12 28.98
C GLN A 327 14.23 -7.03 28.65
N LYS A 328 14.86 -8.13 28.21
CA LYS A 328 16.27 -8.10 27.78
C LYS A 328 16.48 -7.16 26.59
N ILE A 329 15.56 -7.15 25.63
CA ILE A 329 15.64 -6.27 24.44
C ILE A 329 15.57 -4.79 24.86
N PHE A 330 14.65 -4.44 25.76
CA PHE A 330 14.53 -3.07 26.27
C PHE A 330 15.75 -2.64 27.10
N HIS A 331 16.26 -3.50 27.98
CA HIS A 331 17.50 -3.19 28.69
C HIS A 331 18.69 -2.99 27.75
N MET A 332 18.84 -3.82 26.72
CA MET A 332 19.89 -3.65 25.70
C MET A 332 19.77 -2.32 24.95
N TYR A 333 18.55 -1.81 24.79
CA TYR A 333 18.30 -0.52 24.14
C TYR A 333 18.65 0.65 25.06
N LEU A 334 18.15 0.65 26.29
CA LEU A 334 18.40 1.72 27.26
C LEU A 334 19.88 1.84 27.64
N ASP A 335 20.58 0.70 27.79
CA ASP A 335 22.03 0.67 28.01
C ASP A 335 22.82 1.33 26.87
N ARG A 336 22.26 1.37 25.66
CA ARG A 336 22.89 1.98 24.48
C ARG A 336 22.55 3.46 24.36
N SER A 337 21.34 3.88 24.72
CA SER A 337 20.98 5.31 24.74
C SER A 337 21.83 6.07 25.76
N ASP A 338 22.04 5.52 26.95
CA ASP A 338 22.89 6.15 27.97
C ASP A 338 24.36 6.27 27.51
N ARG A 339 24.87 5.24 26.84
CA ARG A 339 26.23 5.27 26.25
C ARG A 339 26.35 6.25 25.09
N TYR A 340 25.28 6.48 24.34
CA TYR A 340 25.24 7.46 23.25
C TYR A 340 25.20 8.90 23.76
N GLU A 341 24.50 9.16 24.87
CA GLU A 341 24.49 10.48 25.49
C GLU A 341 25.81 10.80 26.20
N THR A 342 26.41 9.82 26.89
CA THR A 342 27.70 9.97 27.57
C THR A 342 28.87 10.15 26.58
N ALA A 343 28.76 9.65 25.35
CA ALA A 343 29.74 9.87 24.28
C ALA A 343 29.59 11.24 23.58
N ARG A 344 28.52 11.98 23.87
CA ARG A 344 28.20 13.28 23.28
C ARG A 344 28.50 14.46 24.21
N SER A 345 28.62 14.21 25.51
CA SER A 345 29.17 15.10 26.54
C SER A 345 30.70 14.99 26.61
#